data_AF-A0A954L2B8-F1
#
_entry.id   AF-A0A954L2B8-F1
#
_cell.length_a   1.000
_cell.length_b   1.000
_cell.length_c   1.000
_cell.angle_alpha   90.00
_cell.angle_beta   90.00
_cell.angle_gamma   90.00
#
_symmetry.space_group_name_H-M   'P 1'
#
loop_
_entity.id
_entity.type
_entity.pdbx_description
1 polymer ?
#
loop_
_entity_poly.entity_id
_entity_poly.type
_entity_poly.pdbx_seq_one_letter_code
_entity_poly.pdbx_strand_id
1 'polypeptide(L)'
;MATATEIATRALRRIRVLSPDETISDADLTACKDALNAMVASWEAGALSGDTLPLEARFEQGVVAMLAVRMAADYGKVPDSVLLRDADRGERAIDGAFFAVPQQKFDAGLIYTGQDTTEILLGQTNGDYAAWQASTAYLVRETVTNLGSIYECVTAGTSASSGGPTGTDSEITDGTVTWCFRRVDGT
;
A
#
# COMPACT_ATOMS: atom_id res chain seq x y z
N MET A 1 21.30 -10.94 20.94
CA MET A 1 19.85 -11.10 21.22
C MET A 1 19.72 -12.34 22.07
N ALA A 2 18.91 -12.28 23.13
CA ALA A 2 18.66 -13.47 23.94
C ALA A 2 17.97 -14.56 23.12
N THR A 3 18.30 -15.81 23.40
CA THR A 3 17.61 -16.97 22.81
C THR A 3 16.25 -17.17 23.48
N ALA A 4 15.35 -17.92 22.84
CA ALA A 4 14.06 -18.31 23.38
C ALA A 4 14.23 -19.07 24.71
N THR A 5 15.30 -19.88 24.82
CA THR A 5 15.65 -20.61 26.04
C THR A 5 16.04 -19.66 27.20
N GLU A 6 16.84 -18.62 26.92
CA GLU A 6 17.21 -17.61 27.92
C GLU A 6 16.00 -16.79 28.37
N ILE A 7 15.09 -16.46 27.45
CA ILE A 7 13.86 -15.73 27.72
C ILE A 7 12.90 -16.55 28.59
N ALA A 8 12.68 -17.83 28.25
CA ALA A 8 11.86 -18.74 29.04
C ALA A 8 12.40 -18.89 30.48
N THR A 9 13.72 -19.09 30.62
CA THR A 9 14.38 -19.22 31.93
C THR A 9 14.17 -17.97 32.78
N ARG A 10 14.35 -16.77 32.20
CA ARG A 10 14.16 -15.50 32.92
C ARG A 10 12.69 -15.26 33.27
N ALA A 11 11.75 -15.66 32.42
CA ALA A 11 10.31 -15.52 32.68
C ALA A 11 9.87 -16.36 33.89
N LEU A 12 10.28 -17.64 33.96
CA LEU A 12 9.94 -18.52 35.09
C LEU A 12 10.56 -18.06 36.42
N ARG A 13 11.75 -17.45 36.36
CA ARG A 13 12.38 -16.83 37.55
C ARG A 13 11.59 -15.63 38.05
N ARG A 14 11.00 -14.82 37.16
CA ARG A 14 10.18 -13.67 37.55
C ARG A 14 8.91 -14.07 38.30
N ILE A 15 8.31 -15.21 37.96
CA ILE A 15 7.13 -15.76 38.68
C ILE A 15 7.50 -16.67 39.86
N ARG A 16 8.81 -16.79 40.18
CA ARG A 16 9.33 -17.64 41.26
C ARG A 16 8.91 -19.11 41.15
N VAL A 17 8.75 -19.60 39.92
CA VAL A 17 8.57 -21.04 39.62
C VAL A 17 9.94 -21.72 39.54
N LEU A 18 10.94 -21.01 39.01
CA LEU A 18 12.32 -21.48 38.91
C LEU A 18 13.22 -20.72 39.88
N SER A 19 14.09 -21.42 40.60
CA SER A 19 15.10 -20.80 41.46
C SER A 19 16.25 -20.18 40.63
N PRO A 20 17.04 -19.23 41.18
CA PRO A 20 18.11 -18.56 40.42
C PRO A 20 19.19 -19.50 39.85
N ASP A 21 19.47 -20.60 40.55
CA ASP A 21 20.51 -21.57 40.18
C ASP A 21 19.95 -22.87 39.58
N GLU A 22 18.63 -22.93 39.41
CA GLU A 22 17.94 -24.10 38.91
C GLU A 22 17.84 -24.05 37.39
N THR A 23 18.05 -25.22 36.76
CA THR A 23 17.88 -25.40 35.33
C THR A 23 16.41 -25.71 35.04
N ILE A 24 15.88 -25.09 33.98
CA ILE A 24 14.51 -25.33 33.52
C ILE A 24 14.33 -26.80 33.08
N SER A 25 13.17 -27.39 33.36
CA SER A 25 12.84 -28.72 32.87
C SER A 25 12.51 -28.70 31.37
N ASP A 26 12.73 -29.83 30.67
CA ASP A 26 12.43 -29.93 29.23
C ASP A 26 10.94 -29.69 28.92
N ALA A 27 10.05 -30.11 29.83
CA ALA A 27 8.61 -29.92 29.70
C ALA A 27 8.23 -28.44 29.81
N ASP A 28 8.75 -27.74 30.82
CA ASP A 28 8.49 -26.31 31.03
C ASP A 28 9.10 -25.46 29.92
N LEU A 29 10.27 -25.85 29.42
CA LEU A 29 10.92 -25.19 28.30
C LEU A 29 10.08 -25.30 27.03
N THR A 30 9.51 -26.48 26.76
CA THR A 30 8.61 -26.70 25.61
C THR A 30 7.36 -25.84 25.72
N ALA A 31 6.69 -25.86 26.89
CA ALA A 31 5.50 -25.04 27.13
C ALA A 31 5.77 -23.53 26.97
N CYS A 32 6.90 -23.04 27.49
CA CYS A 32 7.29 -21.65 27.34
C CYS A 32 7.57 -21.27 25.87
N LYS A 33 8.21 -22.17 25.11
CA LYS A 33 8.48 -21.95 23.68
C LYS A 33 7.18 -21.91 22.86
N ASP A 34 6.25 -22.79 23.14
CA ASP A 34 4.94 -22.81 22.49
C ASP A 34 4.14 -21.53 22.81
N ALA A 35 4.14 -21.10 24.08
CA ALA A 35 3.49 -19.85 24.49
C ALA A 35 4.14 -18.61 23.87
N LEU A 36 5.47 -18.59 23.76
CA LEU A 36 6.23 -17.52 23.10
C LEU A 36 5.94 -17.47 21.61
N ASN A 37 5.92 -18.61 20.92
CA ASN A 37 5.56 -18.71 19.51
C ASN A 37 4.11 -18.27 19.27
N ALA A 38 3.18 -18.66 20.14
CA ALA A 38 1.79 -18.21 20.06
C ALA A 38 1.66 -16.69 20.30
N MET A 39 2.47 -16.12 21.19
CA MET A 39 2.51 -14.68 21.44
C MET A 39 3.03 -13.92 20.21
N VAL A 40 4.14 -14.37 19.63
CA VAL A 40 4.71 -13.76 18.41
C VAL A 40 3.80 -13.93 17.21
N ALA A 41 3.17 -15.09 17.05
CA ALA A 41 2.18 -15.33 16.01
C ALA A 41 0.95 -14.42 16.14
N SER A 42 0.54 -14.06 17.36
CA SER A 42 -0.53 -13.09 17.59
C SER A 42 -0.16 -11.67 17.19
N TRP A 43 1.13 -11.36 17.05
CA TRP A 43 1.66 -10.06 16.63
C TRP A 43 1.88 -9.95 15.10
N GLU A 44 1.43 -10.94 14.32
CA GLU A 44 1.68 -11.06 12.86
C GLU A 44 3.17 -11.08 12.43
N ALA A 45 4.09 -11.37 13.36
CA ALA A 45 5.42 -11.86 13.00
C ALA A 45 5.33 -13.38 12.84
N GLY A 46 5.60 -13.89 11.63
CA GLY A 46 5.46 -15.31 11.29
C GLY A 46 6.14 -16.28 12.26
N ALA A 47 5.70 -17.54 12.25
CA ALA A 47 6.23 -18.60 13.10
C ALA A 47 7.77 -18.61 13.08
N LEU A 48 8.36 -18.39 14.26
CA LEU A 48 9.82 -18.35 14.42
C LEU A 48 10.41 -19.73 14.13
N SER A 49 11.23 -19.83 13.09
CA SER A 49 12.04 -21.03 12.83
C SER A 49 13.42 -20.85 13.47
N GLY A 50 13.63 -21.43 14.65
CA GLY A 50 14.91 -21.40 15.36
C GLY A 50 14.81 -20.90 16.80
N ASP A 51 15.93 -20.95 17.54
CA ASP A 51 15.99 -20.57 18.97
C ASP A 51 16.21 -19.06 19.19
N THR A 52 16.37 -18.25 18.13
CA THR A 52 16.66 -16.81 18.24
C THR A 52 15.47 -15.98 17.80
N LEU A 53 15.02 -15.08 18.68
CA LEU A 53 13.97 -14.12 18.36
C LEU A 53 14.48 -13.02 17.42
N PRO A 54 13.73 -12.66 16.36
CA PRO A 54 14.05 -11.57 15.44
C PRO A 54 13.57 -10.22 16.01
N LEU A 55 13.92 -9.92 17.27
CA LEU A 55 13.59 -8.66 17.94
C LEU A 55 14.83 -8.05 18.56
N GLU A 56 15.01 -6.75 18.39
CA GLU A 56 16.13 -6.01 18.97
C GLU A 56 16.24 -6.20 20.49
N ALA A 57 17.46 -6.18 21.02
CA ALA A 57 17.74 -6.39 22.45
C ALA A 57 17.00 -5.41 23.39
N ARG A 58 16.59 -4.23 22.89
CA ARG A 58 15.81 -3.26 23.67
C ARG A 58 14.41 -3.77 24.07
N PHE A 59 13.85 -4.74 23.34
CA PHE A 59 12.52 -5.31 23.63
C PHE A 59 12.58 -6.54 24.55
N GLU A 60 13.78 -7.06 24.81
CA GLU A 60 13.98 -8.32 25.54
C GLU A 60 13.30 -8.34 26.92
N GLN A 61 13.46 -7.28 27.71
CA GLN A 61 12.86 -7.20 29.05
C GLN A 61 11.32 -7.15 29.00
N GLY A 62 10.77 -6.50 27.96
CA GLY A 62 9.32 -6.46 27.74
C GLY A 62 8.78 -7.84 27.37
N VAL A 63 9.45 -8.55 26.45
CA VAL A 63 9.07 -9.90 26.03
C VAL A 63 9.15 -10.90 27.18
N VAL A 64 10.19 -10.82 28.02
CA VAL A 64 10.31 -11.64 29.24
C VAL A 64 9.14 -11.38 30.20
N ALA A 65 8.77 -10.12 30.41
CA ALA A 65 7.67 -9.76 31.31
C ALA A 65 6.31 -10.24 30.79
N MET A 66 6.02 -10.06 29.50
CA MET A 66 4.78 -10.52 28.88
C MET A 66 4.65 -12.04 28.90
N LEU A 67 5.73 -12.76 28.61
CA LEU A 67 5.75 -14.23 28.72
C LEU A 67 5.51 -14.67 30.17
N ALA A 68 6.15 -14.03 31.15
CA ALA A 68 5.96 -14.35 32.56
C ALA A 68 4.52 -14.15 33.04
N VAL A 69 3.84 -13.07 32.60
CA VAL A 69 2.41 -12.85 32.91
C VAL A 69 1.54 -13.95 32.33
N ARG A 70 1.80 -14.37 31.09
CA ARG A 70 1.05 -15.46 30.43
C ARG A 70 1.23 -16.79 31.16
N MET A 71 2.48 -17.16 31.45
CA MET A 71 2.80 -18.43 32.13
C MET A 71 2.31 -18.44 33.59
N ALA A 72 2.15 -17.29 34.24
CA ALA A 72 1.69 -17.25 35.63
C ALA A 72 0.34 -17.98 35.81
N ALA A 73 -0.58 -17.85 34.86
CA ALA A 73 -1.87 -18.54 34.90
C ALA A 73 -1.72 -20.07 34.86
N ASP A 74 -0.85 -20.57 33.99
CA ASP A 74 -0.62 -22.01 33.82
C ASP A 74 0.00 -22.65 35.07
N TYR A 75 0.82 -21.90 35.82
CA TYR A 75 1.42 -22.34 37.09
C TYR A 75 0.60 -21.96 38.33
N GLY A 76 -0.63 -21.44 38.16
CA GLY A 76 -1.49 -21.04 39.27
C GLY A 76 -0.91 -19.90 40.14
N LYS A 77 -0.04 -19.07 39.57
CA LYS A 77 0.58 -17.91 40.23
C LYS A 77 -0.21 -16.64 39.90
N VAL A 78 -0.27 -15.72 40.86
CA VAL A 78 -0.79 -14.37 40.62
C VAL A 78 0.38 -13.46 40.24
N PRO A 79 0.36 -12.81 39.06
CA PRO A 79 1.38 -11.84 38.68
C PRO A 79 1.45 -10.67 39.67
N ASP A 80 2.67 -10.29 40.07
CA ASP A 80 2.85 -9.09 40.89
C ASP A 80 2.55 -7.80 40.11
N SER A 81 2.16 -6.74 40.82
CA SER A 81 1.86 -5.43 40.24
C SER A 81 3.05 -4.82 39.47
N VAL A 82 4.29 -5.09 39.89
CA VAL A 82 5.48 -4.64 39.16
C VAL A 82 5.62 -5.40 37.84
N LEU A 83 5.40 -6.71 37.87
CA LEU A 83 5.46 -7.55 36.67
C LEU A 83 4.41 -7.12 35.63
N LEU A 84 3.19 -6.80 36.07
CA LEU A 84 2.13 -6.30 35.19
C LEU A 84 2.50 -4.95 34.56
N ARG A 85 3.12 -4.04 35.32
CA ARG A 85 3.58 -2.73 34.80
C ARG A 85 4.72 -2.89 33.79
N ASP A 86 5.64 -3.82 34.03
CA ASP A 86 6.74 -4.10 33.11
C ASP A 86 6.23 -4.73 31.81
N ALA A 87 5.23 -5.61 31.89
CA ALA A 87 4.58 -6.20 30.72
C ALA A 87 3.85 -5.13 29.89
N ASP A 88 3.03 -4.28 30.51
CA ASP A 88 2.32 -3.16 29.86
C ASP A 88 3.30 -2.15 29.23
N ARG A 89 4.43 -1.86 29.88
CA ARG A 89 5.48 -1.03 29.28
C ARG A 89 6.15 -1.72 28.09
N GLY A 90 6.36 -3.03 28.17
CA GLY A 90 6.94 -3.84 27.10
C GLY A 90 6.06 -3.84 25.86
N GLU A 91 4.77 -4.09 26.02
CA GLU A 91 3.74 -4.05 24.97
C GLU A 91 3.73 -2.67 24.29
N ARG A 92 3.62 -1.58 25.06
CA ARG A 92 3.66 -0.21 24.50
C ARG A 92 4.94 0.13 23.76
N ALA A 93 6.09 -0.40 24.19
CA ALA A 93 7.36 -0.16 23.52
C ALA A 93 7.43 -0.88 22.17
N ILE A 94 6.87 -2.09 22.07
CA ILE A 94 6.77 -2.84 20.82
C ILE A 94 5.74 -2.17 19.91
N ASP A 95 4.55 -1.83 20.41
CA ASP A 95 3.54 -1.12 19.65
C ASP A 95 4.08 0.21 19.11
N GLY A 96 4.75 1.01 19.94
CA GLY A 96 5.33 2.28 19.50
C GLY A 96 6.43 2.12 18.44
N ALA A 97 7.12 0.99 18.40
CA ALA A 97 8.19 0.72 17.43
C ALA A 97 7.68 0.09 16.12
N PHE A 98 6.62 -0.71 16.19
CA PHE A 98 6.10 -1.50 15.08
C PHE A 98 4.69 -1.12 14.63
N PHE A 99 4.06 -0.10 15.24
CA PHE A 99 2.82 0.47 14.73
C PHE A 99 3.08 0.99 13.31
N ALA A 100 2.49 0.30 12.33
CA ALA A 100 2.47 0.78 10.97
C ALA A 100 1.72 2.12 10.97
N VAL A 101 2.45 3.23 10.82
CA VAL A 101 1.81 4.51 10.50
C VAL A 101 1.10 4.27 9.17
N PRO A 102 -0.24 4.26 9.12
CA PRO A 102 -0.93 4.09 7.86
C PRO A 102 -0.42 5.19 6.93
N GLN A 103 -0.01 4.83 5.71
CA GLN A 103 0.46 5.82 4.76
C GLN A 103 -0.53 6.98 4.73
N GLN A 104 0.00 8.20 4.85
CA GLN A 104 -0.81 9.41 4.79
C GLN A 104 -1.49 9.43 3.41
N LYS A 105 -2.76 9.01 3.37
CA LYS A 105 -3.62 9.19 2.21
C LYS A 105 -4.12 10.62 2.31
N PHE A 106 -3.44 11.54 1.66
CA PHE A 106 -4.04 12.84 1.39
C PHE A 106 -5.30 12.61 0.54
N ASP A 107 -6.37 13.33 0.86
CA ASP A 107 -7.59 13.28 0.05
C ASP A 107 -7.26 13.68 -1.40
N ALA A 108 -7.88 13.02 -2.37
CA ALA A 108 -7.64 13.31 -3.79
C ALA A 108 -7.93 14.79 -4.11
N GLY A 109 -8.94 15.39 -3.47
CA GLY A 109 -9.24 16.81 -3.61
C GLY A 109 -8.16 17.74 -3.05
N LEU A 110 -7.30 17.26 -2.14
CA LEU A 110 -6.12 17.97 -1.64
C LEU A 110 -4.91 17.80 -2.56
N ILE A 111 -4.72 16.58 -3.08
CA ILE A 111 -3.64 16.22 -4.02
C ILE A 111 -3.84 16.92 -5.37
N TYR A 112 -5.09 17.00 -5.83
CA TYR A 112 -5.49 17.61 -7.10
C TYR A 112 -6.13 18.99 -6.90
N THR A 113 -5.60 19.78 -5.95
CA THR A 113 -5.93 21.21 -5.83
C THR A 113 -5.39 22.03 -7.01
N GLY A 114 -4.43 21.46 -7.76
CA GLY A 114 -4.14 21.88 -9.11
C GLY A 114 -5.31 21.50 -10.00
N GLN A 115 -6.17 22.48 -10.27
CA GLN A 115 -7.16 22.44 -11.34
C GLN A 115 -6.49 21.83 -12.58
N ASP A 116 -6.93 20.63 -13.01
CA ASP A 116 -6.59 19.99 -14.28
C ASP A 116 -7.20 20.82 -15.43
N THR A 117 -6.82 22.09 -15.47
CA THR A 117 -7.45 23.16 -16.24
C THR A 117 -6.80 23.37 -17.57
N THR A 118 -5.69 22.69 -17.85
CA THR A 118 -5.25 22.58 -19.24
C THR A 118 -6.33 21.90 -20.07
N GLU A 119 -7.09 20.95 -19.51
CA GLU A 119 -8.20 20.30 -20.21
C GLU A 119 -9.41 21.22 -20.44
N ILE A 120 -9.77 22.06 -19.45
CA ILE A 120 -10.92 22.99 -19.52
C ILE A 120 -10.59 24.31 -20.26
N LEU A 121 -9.33 24.79 -20.23
CA LEU A 121 -8.93 26.03 -20.92
C LEU A 121 -8.31 25.81 -22.30
N LEU A 122 -7.66 24.67 -22.58
CA LEU A 122 -6.94 24.42 -23.85
C LEU A 122 -7.48 23.21 -24.64
N GLY A 123 -8.43 22.46 -24.08
CA GLY A 123 -8.98 21.24 -24.67
C GLY A 123 -7.99 20.07 -24.60
N GLN A 124 -8.46 18.92 -24.12
CA GLN A 124 -7.75 17.64 -23.99
C GLN A 124 -6.52 17.53 -24.90
N THR A 125 -5.32 17.74 -24.38
CA THR A 125 -4.09 17.91 -25.16
C THR A 125 -3.55 16.60 -25.75
N ASN A 126 -4.13 15.45 -25.41
CA ASN A 126 -3.69 14.15 -25.90
C ASN A 126 -4.89 13.20 -26.07
N GLY A 127 -5.76 13.53 -27.02
CA GLY A 127 -6.79 12.58 -27.45
C GLY A 127 -6.19 11.62 -28.47
N ASP A 128 -6.39 10.31 -28.31
CA ASP A 128 -6.14 9.33 -29.38
C ASP A 128 -7.14 9.57 -30.52
N TYR A 129 -6.83 10.53 -31.39
CA TYR A 129 -7.66 10.86 -32.55
C TYR A 129 -7.38 9.87 -33.68
N ALA A 130 -8.44 9.24 -34.19
CA ALA A 130 -8.31 8.31 -35.31
C ALA A 130 -7.81 9.02 -36.57
N ALA A 131 -6.91 8.38 -37.31
CA ALA A 131 -6.44 8.90 -38.60
C ALA A 131 -7.57 8.92 -39.63
N TRP A 132 -7.63 9.97 -40.45
CA TRP A 132 -8.60 10.09 -41.55
C TRP A 132 -8.53 8.89 -42.51
N GLN A 133 -9.69 8.41 -42.95
CA GLN A 133 -9.85 7.30 -43.88
C GLN A 133 -10.65 7.74 -45.12
N ALA A 134 -10.21 7.31 -46.30
CA ALA A 134 -10.90 7.58 -47.55
C ALA A 134 -12.25 6.86 -47.64
N SER A 135 -13.22 7.45 -48.34
CA SER A 135 -14.55 6.86 -48.59
C SER A 135 -15.26 6.35 -47.32
N THR A 136 -15.05 7.03 -46.19
CA THR A 136 -15.59 6.65 -44.87
C THR A 136 -16.72 7.59 -44.48
N ALA A 137 -17.79 7.03 -43.91
CA ALA A 137 -18.89 7.83 -43.37
C ALA A 137 -18.49 8.39 -42.00
N TYR A 138 -18.58 9.71 -41.86
CA TYR A 138 -18.30 10.43 -40.62
C TYR A 138 -19.54 11.14 -40.10
N LEU A 139 -19.71 11.14 -38.79
CA LEU A 139 -20.79 11.82 -38.07
C LEU A 139 -20.33 13.20 -37.58
N VAL A 140 -21.29 14.10 -37.32
CA VAL A 140 -20.98 15.42 -36.76
C VAL A 140 -20.31 15.26 -35.39
N ARG A 141 -19.30 16.10 -35.13
CA ARG A 141 -18.42 16.09 -33.95
C ARG A 141 -17.40 14.95 -33.87
N GLU A 142 -17.33 14.09 -34.88
CA GLU A 142 -16.19 13.16 -34.96
C GLU A 142 -14.91 13.92 -35.32
N THR A 143 -13.82 13.55 -34.67
CA THR A 143 -12.51 14.19 -34.83
C THR A 143 -11.52 13.23 -35.45
N VAL A 144 -10.79 13.70 -36.45
CA VAL A 144 -9.78 12.92 -37.16
C VAL A 144 -8.45 13.66 -37.24
N THR A 145 -7.37 12.91 -37.39
CA THR A 145 -6.04 13.45 -37.71
C THR A 145 -5.71 13.28 -39.19
N ASN A 146 -5.23 14.34 -39.83
CA ASN A 146 -4.65 14.29 -41.16
C ASN A 146 -3.41 15.20 -41.24
N LEU A 147 -2.28 14.67 -41.73
CA LEU A 147 -1.02 15.40 -41.90
C LEU A 147 -0.55 16.17 -40.63
N GLY A 148 -0.74 15.58 -39.45
CA GLY A 148 -0.35 16.21 -38.18
C GLY A 148 -1.27 17.37 -37.75
N SER A 149 -2.51 17.40 -38.22
CA SER A 149 -3.54 18.37 -37.81
C SER A 149 -4.83 17.66 -37.43
N ILE A 150 -5.54 18.23 -36.47
CA ILE A 150 -6.81 17.70 -35.95
C ILE A 150 -7.96 18.49 -36.57
N TYR A 151 -8.93 17.76 -37.11
CA TYR A 151 -10.13 18.28 -37.76
C TYR A 151 -11.37 17.70 -37.10
N GLU A 152 -12.43 18.51 -36.97
CA GLU A 152 -13.75 18.07 -36.47
C GLU A 152 -14.79 18.15 -37.58
N CYS A 153 -15.58 17.09 -37.75
CA CYS A 153 -16.67 17.03 -38.70
C CYS A 153 -17.80 17.98 -38.26
N VAL A 154 -18.11 18.98 -39.08
CA VAL A 154 -19.22 19.93 -38.86
C VAL A 154 -20.46 19.55 -39.68
N THR A 155 -20.28 18.88 -40.82
CA THR A 155 -21.38 18.34 -41.63
C THR A 155 -21.13 16.86 -41.90
N ALA A 156 -22.01 15.99 -41.42
CA ALA A 156 -21.91 14.55 -41.63
C ALA A 156 -22.02 14.18 -43.11
N GLY A 157 -21.31 13.14 -43.51
CA GLY A 157 -21.24 12.69 -44.90
C GLY A 157 -20.21 11.58 -45.08
N THR A 158 -19.84 11.31 -46.33
CA THR A 158 -18.74 10.43 -46.72
C THR A 158 -17.54 11.24 -47.20
N SER A 159 -16.35 10.94 -46.66
CA SER A 159 -15.08 11.56 -47.03
C SER A 159 -14.71 11.29 -48.49
N ALA A 160 -13.84 12.12 -49.07
CA ALA A 160 -13.37 11.89 -50.44
C ALA A 160 -12.58 10.58 -50.56
N SER A 161 -12.43 10.11 -51.80
CA SER A 161 -11.62 8.92 -52.10
C SER A 161 -10.12 9.13 -51.89
N SER A 162 -9.66 10.38 -51.76
CA SER A 162 -8.27 10.75 -51.47
C SER A 162 -8.16 12.22 -51.05
N GLY A 163 -7.03 12.61 -50.48
CA GLY A 163 -6.68 14.00 -50.16
C GLY A 163 -7.01 14.42 -48.72
N GLY A 164 -8.19 14.05 -48.21
CA GLY A 164 -8.63 14.36 -46.85
C GLY A 164 -8.69 15.87 -46.55
N PRO A 165 -9.10 16.26 -45.33
CA PRO A 165 -9.12 17.67 -44.95
C PRO A 165 -7.70 18.21 -44.83
N THR A 166 -7.45 19.35 -45.47
CA THR A 166 -6.17 20.08 -45.39
C THR A 166 -6.45 21.58 -45.21
N GLY A 167 -5.50 22.28 -44.58
CA GLY A 167 -5.62 23.71 -44.31
C GLY A 167 -6.12 24.04 -42.90
N THR A 168 -6.36 25.32 -42.65
CA THR A 168 -6.72 25.85 -41.32
C THR A 168 -8.09 26.53 -41.30
N ASP A 169 -8.89 26.32 -42.34
CA ASP A 169 -10.20 26.96 -42.48
C ASP A 169 -11.25 26.28 -41.59
N SER A 170 -12.31 27.03 -41.28
CA SER A 170 -13.45 26.54 -40.49
C SER A 170 -14.43 25.69 -41.31
N GLU A 171 -14.31 25.71 -42.64
CA GLU A 171 -15.16 24.97 -43.58
C GLU A 171 -14.30 24.38 -44.70
N ILE A 172 -13.91 23.11 -44.54
CA ILE A 172 -13.09 22.36 -45.49
C ILE A 172 -13.94 21.21 -46.04
N THR A 173 -14.34 21.30 -47.31
CA THR A 173 -15.14 20.26 -47.95
C THR A 173 -14.27 19.08 -48.39
N ASP A 174 -14.63 17.88 -47.92
CA ASP A 174 -13.96 16.61 -48.20
C ASP A 174 -15.03 15.58 -48.62
N GLY A 175 -15.20 15.40 -49.92
CA GLY A 175 -16.29 14.59 -50.47
C GLY A 175 -17.64 15.25 -50.17
N THR A 176 -18.42 14.63 -49.29
CA THR A 176 -19.70 15.18 -48.79
C THR A 176 -19.63 15.60 -47.32
N VAL A 177 -18.48 15.42 -46.66
CA VAL A 177 -18.21 15.89 -45.30
C VAL A 177 -17.68 17.32 -45.35
N THR A 178 -18.00 18.12 -44.34
CA THR A 178 -17.32 19.39 -44.09
C THR A 178 -16.59 19.33 -42.76
N TRP A 179 -15.33 19.73 -42.75
CA TRP A 179 -14.44 19.72 -41.59
C TRP A 179 -14.12 21.14 -41.13
N CYS A 180 -13.93 21.31 -39.82
CA CYS A 180 -13.36 22.51 -39.22
C CYS A 180 -11.98 22.17 -38.66
N PHE A 181 -10.95 22.92 -39.03
CA PHE A 181 -9.65 22.82 -38.39
C PHE A 181 -9.75 23.20 -36.91
N ARG A 182 -9.15 22.40 -36.02
CA ARG A 182 -9.10 22.69 -34.58
C ARG A 182 -7.72 23.15 -34.14
N ARG A 183 -6.69 22.37 -34.46
CA ARG A 183 -5.29 22.68 -34.12
C ARG A 183 -4.33 21.74 -34.84
N VAL A 184 -3.05 22.09 -34.82
CA VAL A 184 -1.95 21.17 -35.17
C VAL A 184 -1.83 20.13 -34.05
N ASP A 185 -1.60 18.88 -34.42
CA ASP A 185 -1.33 17.79 -33.49
C ASP A 185 0.08 17.99 -32.92
N GLY A 186 0.13 18.41 -31.66
CA GLY A 186 1.37 18.68 -30.96
C GLY A 186 1.84 17.41 -30.26
N THR A 187 2.77 16.69 -30.88
CA THR A 187 3.59 15.70 -30.16
C THR A 187 4.43 16.35 -29.08
#